data_AF-A0A354GNP6-F1
#
_entry.id   AF-A0A354GNP6-F1
#
_cell.length_a   1.000
_cell.length_b   1.000
_cell.length_c   1.000
_cell.angle_alpha   90.00
_cell.angle_beta   90.00
_cell.angle_gamma   90.00
#
_symmetry.space_group_name_H-M   'P 1'
#
loop_
_entity.id
_entity.type
_entity.pdbx_description
1 polymer ?
#
loop_
_entity_poly.entity_id
_entity_poly.type
_entity_poly.pdbx_seq_one_letter_code
_entity_poly.pdbx_strand_id
1 'polypeptide(L)'
;MNDKPARTLNPLHFEDLEPHRFEDMIRQLAYDFRTWRLIEPTGRLGADDGIDIRAIETVGREEGLTGDSEDEVVVAWEPVEERVWVIQCKREKEIGPTKARRIARGGMPSGGDKIYGFILAAACDFSKRTRDAFHQEARQRGVRESYLWGKADLEDMLFLPKYDHLLFAYFNISLQVRRRSLQSQVRSRLTMKRKLVSVLGDIQNRDPKWVFLRDPREERYPYEKDIPDLPKGRAGSITLSWLTVSLTI
;
A
#
# COMPACT_ATOMS: atom_id res chain seq x y z
N MET A 1 21.81 -17.48 -11.69
CA MET A 1 20.54 -17.05 -11.03
C MET A 1 20.22 -15.59 -11.36
N ASN A 2 19.33 -15.32 -12.31
CA ASN A 2 18.90 -13.96 -12.66
C ASN A 2 17.65 -13.61 -11.82
N ASP A 3 17.85 -13.07 -10.62
CA ASP A 3 16.74 -12.50 -9.85
C ASP A 3 16.21 -11.30 -10.62
N LYS A 4 15.03 -11.45 -11.22
CA LYS A 4 14.32 -10.28 -11.76
C LYS A 4 14.03 -9.36 -10.57
N PRO A 5 14.47 -8.09 -10.60
CA PRO A 5 14.19 -7.16 -9.52
C PRO A 5 12.69 -7.15 -9.26
N ALA A 6 12.32 -7.14 -7.98
CA ALA A 6 10.92 -7.02 -7.58
C ALA A 6 10.31 -5.84 -8.33
N ARG A 7 9.20 -6.06 -9.04
CA ARG A 7 8.46 -4.98 -9.72
C ARG A 7 8.06 -3.97 -8.65
N THR A 8 8.78 -2.85 -8.60
CA THR A 8 8.47 -1.69 -7.76
C THR A 8 7.00 -1.36 -7.99
N LEU A 9 6.25 -1.17 -6.91
CA LEU A 9 4.94 -0.58 -7.02
C LEU A 9 5.10 0.76 -7.73
N ASN A 10 4.30 1.01 -8.77
CA ASN A 10 4.25 2.36 -9.32
C ASN A 10 3.79 3.29 -8.19
N PRO A 11 4.42 4.47 -8.04
CA PRO A 11 3.98 5.46 -7.08
C PRO A 11 2.47 5.73 -7.22
N LEU A 12 1.81 6.01 -6.10
CA LEU A 12 0.40 6.38 -6.12
C LEU A 12 0.28 7.79 -6.71
N HIS A 13 -0.61 7.93 -7.69
CA HIS A 13 -0.86 9.19 -8.38
C HIS A 13 -2.01 9.94 -7.69
N PHE A 14 -1.75 10.48 -6.50
CA PHE A 14 -2.76 11.23 -5.72
C PHE A 14 -3.33 12.44 -6.47
N GLU A 15 -2.53 13.03 -7.37
CA GLU A 15 -2.94 14.15 -8.24
C GLU A 15 -4.08 13.81 -9.21
N ASP A 16 -4.31 12.53 -9.47
CA ASP A 16 -5.37 12.06 -10.37
C ASP A 16 -6.70 11.86 -9.64
N LEU A 17 -6.69 11.84 -8.30
CA LEU A 17 -7.92 11.77 -7.50
C LEU A 17 -8.65 13.11 -7.53
N GLU A 18 -9.96 13.11 -7.71
CA GLU A 18 -10.78 14.32 -7.57
C GLU A 18 -10.57 14.97 -6.18
N PRO A 19 -10.62 16.30 -6.04
CA PRO A 19 -10.28 17.00 -4.79
C PRO A 19 -11.01 16.43 -3.55
N HIS A 20 -12.33 16.27 -3.64
CA HIS A 20 -13.16 15.73 -2.56
C HIS A 20 -12.88 14.25 -2.26
N ARG A 21 -12.40 13.48 -3.25
CA ARG A 21 -11.99 12.08 -3.05
C ARG A 21 -10.66 12.00 -2.32
N PHE A 22 -9.71 12.90 -2.61
CA PHE A 22 -8.47 13.01 -1.85
C PHE A 22 -8.76 13.36 -0.38
N GLU A 23 -9.61 14.36 -0.14
CA GLU A 23 -10.05 14.73 1.23
C GLU A 23 -10.71 13.55 1.96
N ASP A 24 -11.62 12.82 1.30
CA ASP A 24 -12.26 11.63 1.90
C ASP A 24 -11.26 10.52 2.25
N MET A 25 -10.26 10.31 1.40
CA MET A 25 -9.21 9.33 1.64
C MET A 25 -8.37 9.72 2.86
N ILE A 26 -7.97 11.00 2.96
CA ILE A 26 -7.25 11.52 4.12
C ILE A 26 -8.09 11.39 5.40
N ARG A 27 -9.38 11.73 5.35
CA ARG A 27 -10.30 11.57 6.47
C ARG A 27 -10.42 10.11 6.91
N GLN A 28 -10.45 9.18 5.95
CA GLN A 28 -10.50 7.74 6.26
C GLN A 28 -9.21 7.23 6.90
N LEU A 29 -8.05 7.70 6.43
CA LEU A 29 -6.77 7.41 7.08
C LEU A 29 -6.72 8.00 8.50
N ALA A 30 -7.32 9.18 8.70
CA ALA A 30 -7.32 9.85 9.99
C ALA A 30 -8.08 9.07 11.07
N TYR A 31 -9.12 8.28 10.75
CA TYR A 31 -9.88 7.51 11.75
C TYR A 31 -9.01 6.65 12.68
N ASP A 32 -7.91 6.13 12.16
CA ASP A 32 -6.97 5.26 12.89
C ASP A 32 -5.83 6.02 13.57
N PHE A 33 -5.76 7.35 13.42
CA PHE A 33 -4.67 8.16 13.93
C PHE A 33 -4.80 8.50 15.43
N ARG A 34 -6.03 8.66 15.92
CA ARG A 34 -6.39 8.94 17.32
C ARG A 34 -7.75 8.35 17.68
N THR A 35 -8.09 8.38 18.96
CA THR A 35 -9.43 8.03 19.45
C THR A 35 -10.37 9.22 19.27
N TRP A 36 -11.06 9.27 18.14
CA TRP A 36 -11.95 10.38 17.81
C TRP A 36 -13.33 10.23 18.44
N ARG A 37 -13.85 11.30 19.04
CA ARG A 37 -15.29 11.47 19.28
C ARG A 37 -16.03 11.76 17.98
N LEU A 38 -15.42 12.60 17.15
CA LEU A 38 -16.07 13.18 15.99
C LEU A 38 -15.03 13.55 14.93
N ILE A 39 -15.35 13.31 13.66
CA ILE A 39 -14.60 13.78 12.50
C ILE A 39 -15.58 14.31 11.46
N GLU A 40 -15.50 15.60 11.13
CA GLU A 40 -16.42 16.31 10.26
C GLU A 40 -15.72 16.79 8.98
N PRO A 41 -16.28 16.51 7.79
CA PRO A 41 -15.78 17.06 6.53
C PRO A 41 -16.29 18.50 6.36
N THR A 42 -15.53 19.48 6.83
CA THR A 42 -15.90 20.90 6.77
C THR A 42 -15.75 21.47 5.35
N GLY A 43 -14.71 21.05 4.62
CA GLY A 43 -14.36 21.58 3.29
C GLY A 43 -15.41 21.40 2.18
N ARG A 44 -16.45 20.56 2.37
CA ARG A 44 -17.53 20.36 1.40
C ARG A 44 -18.57 21.48 1.37
N LEU A 45 -18.61 22.33 2.40
CA LEU A 45 -19.66 23.33 2.59
C LEU A 45 -19.32 24.69 1.95
N GLY A 46 -18.18 24.80 1.25
CA GLY A 46 -17.89 25.89 0.32
C GLY A 46 -17.51 27.24 0.95
N ALA A 47 -17.46 27.33 2.28
CA ALA A 47 -17.15 28.55 3.00
C ALA A 47 -16.28 28.24 4.21
N ASP A 48 -15.02 27.82 4.02
CA ASP A 48 -14.14 27.60 5.16
C ASP A 48 -12.81 28.29 4.99
N ASP A 49 -12.31 28.81 6.13
CA ASP A 49 -11.05 29.51 6.39
C ASP A 49 -9.80 28.66 6.08
N GLY A 50 -9.86 27.76 5.08
CA GLY A 50 -8.81 26.82 4.76
C GLY A 50 -8.68 25.71 5.81
N ILE A 51 -9.81 25.09 6.17
CA ILE A 51 -9.91 23.86 6.98
C ILE A 51 -10.79 22.85 6.24
N ASP A 52 -10.23 21.73 5.81
CA ASP A 52 -10.98 20.71 5.06
C ASP A 52 -11.66 19.68 5.97
N ILE A 53 -11.04 19.36 7.12
CA ILE A 53 -11.59 18.42 8.10
C ILE A 53 -11.36 18.99 9.51
N ARG A 54 -12.39 18.91 10.36
CA ARG A 54 -12.31 19.18 11.80
C ARG A 54 -12.55 17.89 12.56
N ALA A 55 -11.78 17.64 13.61
CA ALA A 55 -11.94 16.45 14.44
C ALA A 55 -11.84 16.79 15.93
N ILE A 56 -12.53 16.01 16.76
CA ILE A 56 -12.49 16.08 18.21
C ILE A 56 -11.92 14.75 18.69
N GLU A 57 -10.70 14.78 19.21
CA GLU A 57 -10.09 13.65 19.90
C GLU A 57 -10.61 13.59 21.33
N THR A 58 -10.92 12.38 21.80
CA THR A 58 -11.18 12.16 23.23
C THR A 58 -9.98 11.48 23.85
N VAL A 59 -9.46 12.10 24.91
CA VAL A 59 -8.39 11.55 25.71
C VAL A 59 -9.00 11.08 27.01
N GLY A 60 -8.88 9.78 27.27
CA GLY A 60 -9.37 9.19 28.50
C GLY A 60 -8.26 8.56 29.32
N ARG A 61 -8.60 8.23 30.56
CA ARG A 61 -7.76 7.49 31.48
C ARG A 61 -8.29 6.07 31.58
N GLU A 62 -7.37 5.11 31.53
CA GLU A 62 -7.68 3.73 31.87
C GLU A 62 -7.68 3.62 33.39
N GLU A 63 -8.83 3.27 33.96
CA GLU A 63 -8.94 2.87 35.36
C GLU A 63 -9.15 1.36 35.42
N GLY A 64 -8.24 0.67 36.11
CA GLY A 64 -8.36 -0.75 36.39
C GLY A 64 -9.40 -0.93 37.49
N LEU A 65 -10.56 -1.48 37.13
CA LEU A 65 -11.53 -1.95 38.10
C LEU A 65 -11.19 -3.39 38.47
N THR A 66 -11.23 -3.69 39.77
CA THR A 66 -11.20 -5.06 40.27
C THR A 66 -12.60 -5.64 40.05
N GLY A 67 -12.72 -6.67 39.21
CA GLY A 67 -13.97 -7.41 39.05
C GLY A 67 -14.29 -8.23 40.31
N ASP A 68 -15.50 -8.79 40.37
CA ASP A 68 -15.95 -9.65 41.48
C ASP A 68 -15.17 -10.98 41.58
N SER A 69 -14.24 -11.24 40.68
CA SER A 69 -13.31 -12.37 40.72
C SER A 69 -11.86 -11.88 40.67
N GLU A 70 -10.97 -12.50 41.46
CA GLU A 70 -9.56 -12.08 41.60
C GLU A 70 -8.75 -12.15 40.28
N ASP A 71 -9.29 -12.80 39.24
CA ASP A 71 -8.67 -12.99 37.93
C ASP A 71 -9.24 -12.10 36.80
N GLU A 72 -10.31 -11.33 37.04
CA GLU A 72 -10.95 -10.49 36.02
C GLU A 72 -10.70 -9.00 36.26
N VAL A 73 -9.72 -8.44 35.55
CA VAL A 73 -9.47 -6.99 35.50
C VAL A 73 -10.31 -6.38 34.38
N VAL A 74 -11.33 -5.61 34.75
CA VAL A 74 -12.13 -4.83 33.80
C VAL A 74 -11.50 -3.45 33.67
N VAL A 75 -11.02 -3.10 32.49
CA VAL A 75 -10.48 -1.76 32.23
C VAL A 75 -11.64 -0.86 31.79
N ALA A 76 -12.04 0.06 32.68
CA ALA A 76 -12.96 1.14 32.32
C ALA A 76 -12.15 2.29 31.71
N TRP A 77 -12.67 2.85 30.61
CA TRP A 77 -12.11 4.03 29.98
C TRP A 77 -13.00 5.23 30.26
N GLU A 78 -12.47 6.23 30.97
CA GLU A 78 -13.20 7.46 31.27
C GLU A 78 -12.61 8.64 30.47
N PRO A 79 -13.42 9.39 29.70
CA PRO A 79 -12.96 10.55 28.96
C PRO A 79 -12.64 11.72 29.90
N VAL A 80 -11.42 12.27 29.78
CA VAL A 80 -10.89 13.33 30.66
C VAL A 80 -10.79 14.67 29.93
N GLU A 81 -10.41 14.66 28.65
CA GLU A 81 -10.15 15.87 27.88
C GLU A 81 -10.60 15.69 26.42
N GLU A 82 -11.14 16.77 25.84
CA GLU A 82 -11.41 16.85 24.41
C GLU A 82 -10.41 17.78 23.73
N ARG A 83 -9.87 17.34 22.61
CA ARG A 83 -8.84 18.08 21.85
C ARG A 83 -9.32 18.34 20.44
N VAL A 84 -9.28 19.59 20.03
CA VAL A 84 -9.68 20.00 18.68
C VAL A 84 -8.51 19.84 17.72
N TRP A 85 -8.76 19.13 16.63
CA TRP A 85 -7.83 18.89 15.54
C TRP A 85 -8.37 19.45 14.23
N VAL A 86 -7.45 19.96 13.41
CA VAL A 86 -7.75 20.41 12.05
C VAL A 86 -6.84 19.70 11.07
N ILE A 87 -7.40 19.33 9.91
CA ILE A 87 -6.65 18.73 8.82
C ILE A 87 -6.89 19.55 7.57
N GLN A 88 -5.80 20.01 6.97
CA GLN A 88 -5.82 20.63 5.65
C GLN A 88 -5.24 19.68 4.62
N CYS A 89 -5.99 19.45 3.55
CA CYS A 89 -5.61 18.68 2.40
C CYS A 89 -5.14 19.61 1.26
N LYS A 90 -4.03 19.23 0.61
CA LYS A 90 -3.52 19.92 -0.58
C LYS A 90 -3.06 18.92 -1.63
N ARG A 91 -3.84 18.81 -2.69
CA ARG A 91 -3.52 18.02 -3.88
C ARG A 91 -2.74 18.87 -4.89
N GLU A 92 -1.50 19.20 -4.53
CA GLU A 92 -0.59 19.99 -5.35
C GLU A 92 0.74 19.30 -5.50
N LYS A 93 1.38 19.46 -6.66
CA LYS A 93 2.66 18.79 -6.98
C LYS A 93 3.84 19.23 -6.11
N GLU A 94 3.80 20.45 -5.57
CA GLU A 94 4.87 20.97 -4.72
C GLU A 94 4.35 22.00 -3.72
N ILE A 95 4.80 21.87 -2.47
CA ILE A 95 4.56 22.85 -1.42
C ILE A 95 5.90 23.32 -0.84
N GLY A 96 6.26 24.55 -1.18
CA GLY A 96 7.45 25.22 -0.63
C GLY A 96 7.23 25.81 0.78
N PRO A 97 8.32 26.23 1.46
CA PRO A 97 8.26 26.75 2.83
C PRO A 97 7.32 27.94 3.02
N THR A 98 7.29 28.90 2.09
CA THR A 98 6.42 30.08 2.15
C THR A 98 4.95 29.68 2.13
N LYS A 99 4.60 28.71 1.28
CA LYS A 99 3.22 28.25 1.14
C LYS A 99 2.80 27.43 2.37
N ALA A 100 3.68 26.57 2.89
CA ALA A 100 3.41 25.84 4.12
C ALA A 100 3.16 26.77 5.31
N ARG A 101 3.94 27.85 5.46
CA ARG A 101 3.65 28.89 6.47
C ARG A 101 2.27 29.51 6.24
N ARG A 102 1.96 29.92 5.01
CA ARG A 102 0.65 30.51 4.69
C ARG A 102 -0.51 29.56 5.03
N ILE A 103 -0.36 28.27 4.76
CA ILE A 103 -1.35 27.25 5.14
C ILE A 103 -1.49 27.17 6.66
N ALA A 104 -0.36 27.09 7.39
CA ALA A 104 -0.37 27.10 8.85
C ALA A 104 -1.05 28.35 9.44
N ARG A 105 -0.95 29.50 8.75
CA ARG A 105 -1.63 30.74 9.14
C ARG A 105 -3.12 30.73 8.89
N GLY A 106 -3.54 30.17 7.75
CA GLY A 106 -4.92 30.16 7.30
C GLY A 106 -5.78 29.18 8.08
N GLY A 107 -5.30 27.96 8.33
CA GLY A 107 -6.08 26.87 8.94
C GLY A 107 -6.39 27.01 10.43
N MET A 108 -6.44 28.23 10.96
CA MET A 108 -6.81 28.53 12.34
C MET A 108 -8.20 29.20 12.35
N PRO A 109 -9.21 28.68 13.05
CA PRO A 109 -10.53 29.28 13.09
C PRO A 109 -10.45 30.67 13.74
N SER A 110 -11.15 31.62 13.14
CA SER A 110 -11.17 33.03 13.54
C SER A 110 -11.82 33.30 14.92
N GLY A 111 -12.32 32.26 15.61
CA GLY A 111 -13.18 32.34 16.79
C GLY A 111 -12.53 32.12 18.16
N GLY A 112 -11.20 32.00 18.26
CA GLY A 112 -10.51 31.82 19.55
C GLY A 112 -10.51 30.39 20.10
N ASP A 113 -11.07 29.43 19.37
CA ASP A 113 -10.92 28.00 19.66
C ASP A 113 -9.44 27.61 19.59
N LYS A 114 -8.92 27.10 20.70
CA LYS A 114 -7.53 26.64 20.76
C LYS A 114 -7.40 25.29 20.06
N ILE A 115 -6.85 25.30 18.84
CA ILE A 115 -6.46 24.06 18.15
C ILE A 115 -5.38 23.36 18.95
N TYR A 116 -5.63 22.10 19.29
CA TYR A 116 -4.63 21.22 19.88
C TYR A 116 -3.67 20.71 18.80
N GLY A 117 -4.21 20.19 17.70
CA GLY A 117 -3.42 19.54 16.66
C GLY A 117 -3.72 19.99 15.23
N PHE A 118 -2.68 20.09 14.39
CA PHE A 118 -2.80 20.45 12.96
C PHE A 118 -2.06 19.45 12.07
N ILE A 119 -2.79 18.78 11.19
CA ILE A 119 -2.25 17.93 10.14
C ILE A 119 -2.34 18.64 8.78
N LEU A 120 -1.21 18.79 8.08
CA LEU A 120 -1.17 19.16 6.67
C LEU A 120 -0.94 17.90 5.82
N ALA A 121 -1.97 17.43 5.13
CA ALA A 121 -1.87 16.30 4.21
C ALA A 121 -1.71 16.80 2.76
N ALA A 122 -0.72 16.28 2.04
CA ALA A 122 -0.47 16.69 0.66
C ALA A 122 -0.08 15.55 -0.27
N ALA A 123 -0.41 15.74 -1.55
CA ALA A 123 -0.06 14.83 -2.64
C ALA A 123 1.43 14.90 -3.06
N CYS A 124 2.21 15.79 -2.46
CA CYS A 124 3.64 15.97 -2.68
C CYS A 124 4.47 15.68 -1.43
N ASP A 125 5.77 15.44 -1.63
CA ASP A 125 6.73 15.36 -0.53
C ASP A 125 7.16 16.76 -0.07
N PHE A 126 7.50 16.85 1.22
CA PHE A 126 7.99 18.07 1.82
C PHE A 126 9.51 18.06 1.93
N SER A 127 10.15 19.21 1.70
CA SER A 127 11.55 19.38 2.07
C SER A 127 11.70 19.55 3.59
N LYS A 128 12.89 19.31 4.13
CA LYS A 128 13.19 19.63 5.55
C LYS A 128 12.86 21.09 5.87
N ARG A 129 13.27 22.03 5.01
CA ARG A 129 12.98 23.46 5.16
C ARG A 129 11.48 23.75 5.22
N THR A 130 10.68 23.02 4.44
CA THR A 130 9.22 23.15 4.45
C THR A 130 8.63 22.66 5.77
N ARG A 131 9.09 21.49 6.26
CA ARG A 131 8.66 20.94 7.57
C ARG A 131 8.99 21.90 8.71
N ASP A 132 10.22 22.38 8.77
CA ASP A 132 10.69 23.31 9.81
C ASP A 132 9.85 24.61 9.80
N ALA A 133 9.59 25.16 8.61
CA ALA A 133 8.78 26.36 8.44
C ALA A 133 7.33 26.17 8.90
N PHE A 134 6.72 25.02 8.62
CA PHE A 134 5.36 24.70 9.05
C PHE A 134 5.29 24.56 10.58
N HIS A 135 6.15 23.72 11.17
CA HIS A 135 6.15 23.49 12.61
C HIS A 135 6.46 24.77 13.41
N GLN A 136 7.37 25.61 12.92
CA GLN A 136 7.68 26.89 13.56
C GLN A 136 6.44 27.79 13.61
N GLU A 137 5.75 27.95 12.49
CA GLU A 137 4.55 28.80 12.40
C GLU A 137 3.39 28.21 13.23
N ALA A 138 3.17 26.89 13.20
CA ALA A 138 2.14 26.23 14.01
C ALA A 138 2.37 26.44 15.51
N ARG A 139 3.61 26.28 16.00
CA ARG A 139 3.97 26.50 17.40
C ARG A 139 3.78 27.95 17.83
N GLN A 140 4.17 28.91 16.97
CA GLN A 140 3.97 30.34 17.24
C GLN A 140 2.50 30.71 17.43
N ARG A 141 1.59 29.91 16.85
CA ARG A 141 0.13 30.09 16.95
C ARG A 141 -0.50 29.27 18.07
N GLY A 142 0.30 28.58 18.88
CA GLY A 142 -0.19 27.85 20.06
C GLY A 142 -0.71 26.44 19.77
N VAL A 143 -0.50 25.91 18.56
CA VAL A 143 -0.77 24.50 18.23
C VAL A 143 0.21 23.61 18.99
N ARG A 144 -0.30 22.63 19.73
CA ARG A 144 0.53 21.70 20.53
C ARG A 144 1.18 20.65 19.66
N GLU A 145 0.42 20.03 18.78
CA GLU A 145 0.88 18.95 17.90
C GLU A 145 0.71 19.34 16.43
N SER A 146 1.74 19.13 15.61
CA SER A 146 1.65 19.42 14.19
C SER A 146 2.31 18.33 13.37
N TYR A 147 1.68 17.94 12.27
CA TYR A 147 2.12 16.86 11.40
C TYR A 147 2.04 17.27 9.94
N LEU A 148 2.97 16.77 9.14
CA LEU A 148 2.87 16.81 7.68
C LEU A 148 2.76 15.38 7.18
N TRP A 149 1.68 15.07 6.47
CA TRP A 149 1.54 13.81 5.73
C TRP A 149 1.83 14.10 4.27
N GLY A 150 3.08 13.88 3.86
CA GLY A 150 3.49 14.02 2.47
C GLY A 150 3.12 12.80 1.65
N LYS A 151 3.46 12.85 0.36
CA LYS A 151 3.22 11.74 -0.58
C LYS A 151 3.75 10.41 -0.05
N ALA A 152 5.03 10.35 0.33
CA ALA A 152 5.65 9.13 0.85
C ALA A 152 4.95 8.62 2.12
N ASP A 153 4.58 9.52 3.05
CA ASP A 153 3.90 9.15 4.28
C ASP A 153 2.51 8.53 3.99
N LEU A 154 1.78 9.10 3.02
CA LEU A 154 0.46 8.60 2.60
C LEU A 154 0.56 7.26 1.87
N GLU A 155 1.56 7.07 1.01
CA GLU A 155 1.83 5.78 0.37
C GLU A 155 2.11 4.71 1.42
N ASP A 156 3.04 4.98 2.34
CA ASP A 156 3.42 4.05 3.39
C ASP A 156 2.23 3.67 4.27
N MET A 157 1.38 4.63 4.62
CA MET A 157 0.12 4.34 5.30
C MET A 157 -0.77 3.43 4.45
N LEU A 158 -1.11 3.80 3.21
CA LEU A 158 -2.04 3.05 2.37
C LEU A 158 -1.58 1.62 2.03
N PHE A 159 -0.28 1.36 2.03
CA PHE A 159 0.26 0.01 1.82
C PHE A 159 0.20 -0.89 3.06
N LEU A 160 -0.24 -0.38 4.22
CA LEU A 160 -0.54 -1.23 5.37
C LEU A 160 -1.77 -2.12 5.09
N PRO A 161 -1.75 -3.40 5.49
CA PRO A 161 -2.83 -4.34 5.20
C PRO A 161 -4.23 -3.89 5.65
N LYS A 162 -4.32 -3.12 6.75
CA LYS A 162 -5.58 -2.60 7.27
C LYS A 162 -6.27 -1.61 6.33
N TYR A 163 -5.53 -0.94 5.46
CA TYR A 163 -6.06 0.01 4.48
C TYR A 163 -6.17 -0.56 3.06
N ASP A 164 -6.12 -1.89 2.88
CA ASP A 164 -6.30 -2.53 1.55
C ASP A 164 -7.62 -2.10 0.89
N HIS A 165 -8.66 -1.87 1.70
CA HIS A 165 -9.96 -1.39 1.23
C HIS A 165 -9.88 0.03 0.65
N LEU A 166 -9.08 0.94 1.25
CA LEU A 166 -8.84 2.29 0.71
C LEU A 166 -8.01 2.21 -0.57
N LEU A 167 -6.93 1.42 -0.54
CA LEU A 167 -6.07 1.23 -1.70
C LEU A 167 -6.87 0.72 -2.91
N PHE A 168 -7.81 -0.21 -2.68
CA PHE A 168 -8.72 -0.69 -3.70
C PHE A 168 -9.74 0.37 -4.14
N ALA A 169 -10.41 1.05 -3.21
CA ALA A 169 -11.45 2.02 -3.52
C ALA A 169 -10.95 3.24 -4.32
N TYR A 170 -9.72 3.71 -4.03
CA TYR A 170 -9.15 4.92 -4.62
C TYR A 170 -8.23 4.63 -5.81
N PHE A 171 -7.48 3.51 -5.78
CA PHE A 171 -6.46 3.21 -6.79
C PHE A 171 -6.70 1.89 -7.54
N ASN A 172 -7.75 1.13 -7.20
CA ASN A 172 -8.05 -0.18 -7.78
C ASN A 172 -6.88 -1.19 -7.61
N ILE A 173 -6.14 -1.08 -6.50
CA ILE A 173 -5.04 -1.97 -6.15
C ILE A 173 -5.44 -2.78 -4.92
N SER A 174 -5.29 -4.11 -4.95
CA SER A 174 -5.46 -4.97 -3.77
C SER A 174 -4.21 -5.82 -3.49
N LEU A 175 -3.71 -5.70 -2.26
CA LEU A 175 -2.61 -6.48 -1.69
C LEU A 175 -3.00 -7.94 -1.53
N GLN A 176 -4.25 -8.22 -1.16
CA GLN A 176 -4.73 -9.60 -1.01
C GLN A 176 -4.78 -10.34 -2.35
N VAL A 177 -5.32 -9.71 -3.41
CA VAL A 177 -5.35 -10.29 -4.76
C VAL A 177 -3.93 -10.54 -5.25
N ARG A 178 -3.01 -9.59 -5.02
CA ARG A 178 -1.61 -9.76 -5.40
C ARG A 178 -0.93 -10.88 -4.63
N ARG A 179 -1.15 -11.02 -3.32
CA ARG A 179 -0.61 -12.11 -2.49
C ARG A 179 -1.11 -13.48 -2.97
N ARG A 180 -2.40 -13.60 -3.29
CA ARG A 180 -2.99 -14.83 -3.87
C ARG A 180 -2.38 -15.15 -5.24
N SER A 181 -2.19 -14.15 -6.10
CA SER A 181 -1.55 -14.31 -7.41
C SER A 181 -0.10 -14.81 -7.27
N LEU A 182 0.70 -14.21 -6.38
CA LEU A 182 2.07 -14.64 -6.12
C LEU A 182 2.12 -16.08 -5.59
N GLN A 183 1.25 -16.43 -4.65
CA GLN A 183 1.16 -17.78 -4.11
C GLN A 183 0.81 -18.81 -5.20
N SER A 184 -0.15 -18.48 -6.07
CA SER A 184 -0.51 -19.32 -7.22
C SER A 184 0.66 -19.50 -8.19
N GLN A 185 1.38 -18.43 -8.52
CA GLN A 185 2.57 -18.49 -9.39
C GLN A 185 3.67 -19.37 -8.79
N VAL A 186 3.97 -19.23 -7.49
CA VAL A 186 4.97 -20.06 -6.80
C VAL A 186 4.55 -21.54 -6.79
N ARG A 187 3.29 -21.84 -6.48
CA ARG A 187 2.75 -23.21 -6.52
C ARG A 187 2.83 -23.83 -7.92
N SER A 188 2.48 -23.07 -8.95
CA SER A 188 2.59 -23.50 -10.35
C SER A 188 4.04 -23.83 -10.71
N ARG A 189 4.99 -22.94 -10.39
CA ARG A 189 6.42 -23.17 -10.62
C ARG A 189 6.96 -24.40 -9.89
N LEU A 190 6.59 -24.59 -8.62
CA LEU A 190 6.98 -25.77 -7.84
C LEU A 190 6.40 -27.06 -8.45
N THR A 191 5.15 -27.02 -8.90
CA THR A 191 4.49 -28.16 -9.54
C THR A 191 5.20 -28.52 -10.84
N MET A 192 5.52 -27.53 -11.69
CA MET A 192 6.30 -27.75 -12.90
C MET A 192 7.69 -28.30 -12.59
N LYS A 193 8.40 -27.74 -11.60
CA LYS A 193 9.70 -28.25 -11.17
C LYS A 193 9.63 -29.71 -10.74
N ARG A 194 8.64 -30.09 -9.91
CA ARG A 194 8.44 -31.48 -9.47
C ARG A 194 8.13 -32.42 -10.63
N LYS A 195 7.27 -31.99 -11.58
CA LYS A 195 6.99 -32.76 -12.80
C LYS A 195 8.26 -32.95 -13.65
N LEU A 196 9.05 -31.90 -13.83
CA LEU A 196 10.31 -31.97 -14.57
C LEU A 196 11.31 -32.93 -13.89
N VAL A 197 11.49 -32.84 -12.57
CA VAL A 197 12.37 -33.78 -11.83
C VAL A 197 11.85 -35.23 -11.93
N SER A 198 10.54 -35.44 -11.92
CA SER A 198 9.97 -36.78 -12.11
C SER A 198 10.28 -37.36 -13.50
N VAL A 199 10.31 -36.54 -14.55
CA VAL A 199 10.53 -37.00 -15.94
C VAL A 199 12.02 -37.08 -16.27
N LEU A 200 12.78 -36.05 -15.91
CA LEU A 200 14.20 -35.91 -16.24
C LEU A 200 15.11 -36.60 -15.22
N GLY A 201 14.63 -36.91 -14.02
CA GLY A 201 15.45 -37.40 -12.91
C GLY A 201 15.98 -36.25 -12.03
N ASP A 202 16.89 -36.58 -11.11
CA ASP A 202 17.45 -35.58 -10.20
C ASP A 202 18.22 -34.49 -10.97
N ILE A 203 18.21 -33.27 -10.44
CA ILE A 203 18.86 -32.08 -11.01
C ILE A 203 20.39 -32.28 -11.08
N GLN A 204 20.94 -33.19 -10.29
CA GLN A 204 22.35 -33.57 -10.32
C GLN A 204 22.69 -34.67 -11.34
N ASN A 205 21.67 -35.33 -11.91
CA ASN A 205 21.90 -36.36 -12.90
C ASN A 205 22.33 -35.71 -14.23
N ARG A 206 23.52 -36.09 -14.73
CA ARG A 206 24.10 -35.56 -15.97
C ARG A 206 23.81 -36.41 -17.19
N ASP A 207 23.08 -37.51 -17.03
CA ASP A 207 22.72 -38.37 -18.15
C ASP A 207 21.71 -37.68 -19.07
N PRO A 208 22.03 -37.49 -20.36
CA PRO A 208 21.11 -36.85 -21.29
C PRO A 208 19.88 -37.74 -21.50
N LYS A 209 18.69 -37.21 -21.17
CA LYS A 209 17.41 -37.86 -21.45
C LYS A 209 16.69 -37.15 -22.60
N TRP A 210 16.25 -37.95 -23.56
CA TRP A 210 15.38 -37.50 -24.62
C TRP A 210 13.99 -37.23 -24.07
N VAL A 211 13.48 -36.01 -24.27
CA VAL A 211 12.12 -35.62 -23.89
C VAL A 211 11.39 -35.02 -25.07
N PHE A 212 10.11 -35.37 -25.20
CA PHE A 212 9.21 -34.74 -26.15
C PHE A 212 8.60 -33.50 -25.52
N LEU A 213 8.84 -32.35 -26.12
CA LEU A 213 8.17 -31.10 -25.78
C LEU A 213 7.04 -30.89 -26.79
N ARG A 214 5.81 -30.74 -26.28
CA ARG A 214 4.62 -30.48 -27.09
C ARG A 214 4.15 -29.05 -26.86
N ASP A 215 3.71 -28.38 -27.92
CA ASP A 215 2.98 -27.13 -27.79
C ASP A 215 1.58 -27.41 -27.19
N PRO A 216 1.22 -26.82 -26.04
CA PRO A 216 -0.11 -27.00 -25.45
C PRO A 216 -1.27 -26.53 -26.32
N ARG A 217 -1.02 -25.72 -27.36
CA ARG A 217 -2.02 -25.25 -28.32
C ARG A 217 -2.21 -26.18 -29.52
N GLU A 218 -1.34 -27.17 -29.68
CA GLU A 218 -1.40 -28.09 -30.80
C GLU A 218 -2.40 -29.20 -30.49
N GLU A 219 -3.57 -29.15 -31.12
CA GLU A 219 -4.68 -30.08 -30.85
C GLU A 219 -4.39 -31.50 -31.37
N ARG A 220 -3.54 -31.62 -32.41
CA ARG A 220 -3.21 -32.90 -33.03
C ARG A 220 -1.98 -33.52 -32.36
N TYR A 221 -2.12 -34.77 -31.90
CA TYR A 221 -0.97 -35.53 -31.40
C TYR A 221 -0.09 -35.96 -32.59
N PRO A 222 1.23 -35.70 -32.57
CA PRO A 222 2.11 -36.18 -33.63
C PRO A 222 2.22 -37.70 -33.55
N TYR A 223 1.42 -38.40 -34.35
CA TYR A 223 1.58 -39.82 -34.53
C TYR A 223 2.78 -40.07 -35.45
N GLU A 224 3.51 -41.14 -35.22
CA GLU A 224 4.71 -41.51 -36.00
C GLU A 224 4.48 -41.53 -37.52
N LYS A 225 3.24 -41.83 -37.95
CA LYS A 225 2.78 -41.81 -39.34
C LYS A 225 2.71 -40.42 -39.98
N ASP A 226 2.60 -39.37 -39.17
CA ASP A 226 2.37 -37.98 -39.62
C ASP A 226 3.68 -37.18 -39.70
N ILE A 227 4.83 -37.75 -39.31
CA ILE A 227 6.16 -37.11 -39.36
C ILE A 227 7.04 -37.81 -40.41
N PRO A 228 7.25 -37.19 -41.59
CA PRO A 228 8.24 -37.66 -42.56
C PRO A 228 9.65 -37.64 -41.93
N ASP A 229 10.43 -38.69 -42.17
CA ASP A 229 11.82 -38.86 -41.68
C ASP A 229 12.00 -39.05 -40.16
N LEU A 230 11.00 -39.59 -39.46
CA LEU A 230 11.20 -40.06 -38.08
C LEU A 230 12.19 -41.23 -38.07
N PRO A 231 13.35 -41.14 -37.37
CA PRO A 231 14.37 -42.19 -37.40
C PRO A 231 13.82 -43.48 -36.79
N LYS A 232 13.58 -44.48 -37.63
CA LYS A 232 13.10 -45.81 -37.23
C LYS A 232 14.27 -46.67 -36.76
N GLY A 233 14.64 -46.51 -35.49
CA GLY A 233 15.70 -47.30 -34.87
C GLY A 233 15.79 -47.13 -33.37
N ARG A 234 15.27 -48.13 -32.64
CA ARG A 234 15.23 -48.31 -31.18
C ARG A 234 14.53 -47.19 -30.41
N ALA A 235 13.63 -47.58 -29.50
CA ALA A 235 12.96 -46.68 -28.57
C ALA A 235 13.98 -45.70 -27.95
N GLY A 236 13.87 -44.42 -28.30
CA GLY A 236 14.74 -43.37 -27.81
C GLY A 236 15.71 -42.78 -28.84
N SER A 237 15.21 -42.14 -29.90
CA SER A 237 15.84 -40.93 -30.44
C SER A 237 14.87 -40.22 -31.39
N ILE A 238 14.46 -39.00 -31.06
CA ILE A 238 13.88 -38.06 -32.04
C ILE A 238 14.51 -36.71 -31.72
N THR A 239 15.43 -36.30 -32.59
CA THR A 239 15.90 -34.93 -32.73
C THR A 239 14.88 -34.13 -33.51
N LEU A 240 14.23 -33.15 -32.87
CA LEU A 240 13.45 -32.11 -33.54
C LEU A 240 13.90 -30.73 -33.02
N SER A 241 14.46 -29.95 -33.94
CA SER A 241 14.98 -28.59 -33.83
C SER A 241 16.13 -28.36 -32.83
N TRP A 242 17.27 -27.91 -33.35
CA TRP A 242 18.37 -27.37 -32.57
C TRP A 242 17.96 -26.02 -31.97
N LEU A 243 17.39 -26.06 -30.78
CA LEU A 243 17.47 -24.94 -29.84
C LEU A 243 18.48 -25.35 -28.78
N THR A 244 19.74 -25.00 -29.03
CA THR A 244 20.81 -25.07 -28.03
C THR A 244 20.47 -24.06 -26.94
N VAL A 245 19.67 -24.48 -25.96
CA VAL A 245 19.50 -23.72 -24.72
C VAL A 245 20.73 -24.03 -23.86
N SER A 246 21.79 -23.24 -24.05
CA SER A 246 22.88 -23.18 -23.08
C SER A 246 22.32 -22.64 -21.77
N LEU A 247 22.01 -23.54 -20.85
CA LEU A 247 21.73 -23.20 -19.45
C LEU A 247 23.08 -22.97 -18.76
N THR A 248 23.59 -21.74 -18.85
CA THR A 248 24.63 -21.27 -17.94
C THR A 248 23.98 -21.04 -16.57
N ILE A 249 24.48 -21.73 -15.55
CA ILE A 249 24.05 -21.64 -14.15
C ILE A 249 24.29 -20.21 -13.59
#